data_AF-M5P208-F1
#
_entry.id   AF-M5P208-F1
#
_cell.length_a   1.000
_cell.length_b   1.000
_cell.length_c   1.000
_cell.angle_alpha   90.00
_cell.angle_beta   90.00
_cell.angle_gamma   90.00
#
_symmetry.space_group_name_H-M   'P 1'
#
loop_
_entity.id
_entity.type
_entity.pdbx_description
1 polymer ?
#
loop_
_entity_poly.entity_id
_entity_poly.type
_entity_poly.pdbx_seq_one_letter_code
_entity_poly.pdbx_strand_id
1 'polypeptide(L)'
;MDLDTFNQMPAFMRREMENLKQVAAPILKKRMIFLFIAVPVLLVSLVYLSSFWGHMSFGMDTFIKMGIAALGAAFGMALFRESSYQKRNVQQKVFQYILDRMQKSEVLSEERKNRYVRAVKEQPFTVMSNFMEFLHEEENRRQRLAE
;
A
#
# COMPACT_ATOMS: atom_id res chain seq x y z
N MET A 1 5.44 -4.09 -10.97
CA MET A 1 4.58 -4.37 -12.14
C MET A 1 4.76 -3.20 -13.05
N ASP A 2 5.48 -3.41 -14.15
CA ASP A 2 5.80 -2.36 -15.10
C ASP A 2 4.54 -1.95 -15.87
N LEU A 3 4.49 -0.69 -16.31
CA LEU A 3 3.37 -0.16 -17.09
C LEU A 3 3.10 -1.00 -18.35
N ASP A 4 4.15 -1.61 -18.91
CA ASP A 4 4.08 -2.47 -20.08
C ASP A 4 3.33 -3.79 -19.82
N THR A 5 3.49 -4.38 -18.63
CA THR A 5 2.78 -5.62 -18.26
C THR A 5 1.28 -5.36 -18.12
N PHE A 6 0.89 -4.17 -17.66
CA PHE A 6 -0.53 -3.79 -17.53
C PHE A 6 -1.19 -3.59 -18.90
N ASN A 7 -0.47 -3.01 -19.86
CA ASN A 7 -0.97 -2.79 -21.23
C ASN A 7 -1.04 -4.05 -22.10
N GLN A 8 -0.44 -5.16 -21.66
CA GLN A 8 -0.52 -6.46 -22.34
C GLN A 8 -1.56 -7.40 -21.71
N MET A 9 -2.17 -7.02 -20.58
CA MET A 9 -3.19 -7.85 -19.94
C MET A 9 -4.47 -7.94 -20.76
N PRO A 10 -5.15 -9.10 -20.75
CA PRO A 10 -6.51 -9.24 -21.24
C PRO A 10 -7.50 -8.30 -20.52
N ALA A 11 -8.60 -7.95 -21.20
CA ALA A 11 -9.58 -7.00 -20.68
C ALA A 11 -10.16 -7.40 -19.32
N PHE A 12 -10.38 -8.69 -19.06
CA PHE A 12 -10.90 -9.18 -17.78
C PHE A 12 -9.92 -8.94 -16.61
N MET A 13 -8.61 -9.17 -16.81
CA MET A 13 -7.59 -8.90 -15.79
C MET A 13 -7.44 -7.41 -15.52
N ARG A 14 -7.53 -6.57 -16.56
CA ARG A 14 -7.48 -5.11 -16.40
C ARG A 14 -8.61 -4.59 -15.52
N ARG A 15 -9.84 -5.08 -15.73
CA ARG A 15 -11.00 -4.71 -14.91
C ARG A 15 -10.78 -5.05 -13.44
N GLU A 16 -10.26 -6.25 -13.14
CA GLU A 16 -9.99 -6.64 -11.76
C GLU A 16 -8.86 -5.82 -11.13
N MET A 17 -7.82 -5.49 -11.89
CA MET A 17 -6.76 -4.60 -11.41
C MET A 17 -7.26 -3.17 -11.18
N GLU A 18 -8.24 -2.70 -11.95
CA GLU A 18 -8.89 -1.41 -11.74
C GLU A 18 -9.76 -1.42 -10.48
N ASN A 19 -10.49 -2.51 -10.21
CA ASN A 19 -11.22 -2.68 -8.95
C ASN A 19 -10.26 -2.65 -7.74
N LEU A 20 -9.11 -3.34 -7.84
CA LEU A 20 -8.05 -3.29 -6.83
C LEU A 20 -7.55 -1.87 -6.60
N LYS A 21 -7.33 -1.10 -7.68
CA LYS A 21 -6.95 0.31 -7.59
C LYS A 21 -8.03 1.12 -6.88
N GLN A 22 -9.31 0.92 -7.18
CA GLN A 22 -10.41 1.63 -6.52
C GLN A 22 -10.48 1.33 -5.01
N VAL A 23 -10.23 0.09 -4.59
CA VAL A 23 -10.17 -0.29 -3.17
C VAL A 23 -8.97 0.38 -2.47
N ALA A 24 -7.83 0.47 -3.15
CA ALA A 24 -6.60 1.02 -2.58
C ALA A 24 -6.54 2.57 -2.59
N ALA A 25 -7.08 3.19 -3.65
CA ALA A 25 -7.02 4.62 -3.93
C ALA A 25 -7.45 5.54 -2.76
N PRO A 26 -8.59 5.34 -2.07
CA PRO A 26 -9.03 6.26 -1.03
C PRO A 26 -8.06 6.31 0.16
N ILE A 27 -7.40 5.19 0.48
CA ILE A 27 -6.44 5.12 1.59
C ILE A 27 -5.07 5.64 1.13
N LEU A 28 -4.65 5.33 -0.09
CA LEU A 28 -3.45 5.92 -0.70
C LEU A 28 -3.53 7.45 -0.78
N LYS A 29 -4.69 8.01 -1.12
CA LYS A 29 -4.92 9.45 -1.15
C LYS A 29 -4.73 10.09 0.23
N LYS A 30 -5.32 9.49 1.28
CA LYS A 30 -5.12 9.94 2.67
C LYS A 30 -3.65 9.89 3.07
N ARG A 31 -2.97 8.77 2.78
CA ARG A 31 -1.54 8.61 3.04
C ARG A 31 -0.70 9.70 2.38
N MET A 32 -0.98 10.03 1.11
CA MET A 32 -0.22 11.06 0.39
C MET A 32 -0.34 12.42 1.07
N ILE A 33 -1.52 12.79 1.56
CA ILE A 33 -1.73 14.04 2.31
C ILE A 33 -0.87 14.05 3.58
N PHE A 34 -0.88 12.95 4.35
CA PHE A 34 -0.06 12.85 5.56
C PHE A 34 1.44 12.97 5.25
N LEU A 35 1.93 12.31 4.21
CA LEU A 35 3.33 12.39 3.80
C LEU A 35 3.71 13.76 3.28
N PHE A 36 2.83 14.41 2.52
CA PHE A 36 3.05 15.74 1.97
C PHE A 36 3.25 16.79 3.07
N ILE A 37 2.63 16.59 4.23
CA ILE A 37 2.81 17.45 5.42
C ILE A 37 4.00 16.97 6.25
N ALA A 38 4.10 15.67 6.50
CA ALA A 38 5.12 15.09 7.38
C ALA A 38 6.54 15.32 6.88
N VAL A 39 6.78 15.12 5.58
CA VAL A 39 8.14 15.15 5.00
C VAL A 39 8.74 16.55 5.07
N PRO A 40 8.09 17.63 4.62
CA PRO A 40 8.62 18.98 4.77
C PRO A 40 8.84 19.38 6.23
N VAL A 41 7.89 19.06 7.11
CA VAL A 41 8.00 19.38 8.54
C VAL A 41 9.20 18.67 9.16
N LEU A 42 9.35 17.37 8.91
CA LEU A 42 10.51 16.60 9.37
C LEU A 42 11.82 17.17 8.84
N LEU A 43 11.90 17.43 7.53
CA LEU A 43 13.13 17.93 6.90
C LEU A 43 13.53 19.30 7.45
N VAL A 44 12.59 20.25 7.53
CA VAL A 44 12.86 21.59 8.07
C VAL A 44 13.31 21.50 9.52
N SER A 45 12.61 20.74 10.35
CA SER A 45 12.97 20.57 11.76
C SER A 45 14.34 19.91 11.93
N LEU A 46 14.66 18.89 11.13
CA LEU A 46 15.93 18.16 11.24
C LEU A 46 17.11 19.00 10.75
N VAL A 47 16.97 19.70 9.61
CA VAL A 47 17.98 20.62 9.08
C VAL A 47 18.21 21.76 10.06
N TYR A 48 17.14 22.33 10.62
CA TYR A 48 17.25 23.38 11.63
C TYR A 48 17.98 22.88 12.89
N LEU A 49 17.64 21.70 13.41
CA LEU A 49 18.35 21.10 14.54
C LEU A 49 19.82 20.81 14.23
N SER A 50 20.15 20.35 13.03
CA SER A 50 21.54 20.11 12.64
C SER A 50 22.39 21.38 12.57
N SER A 51 21.77 22.56 12.45
CA SER A 51 22.49 23.84 12.40
C SER A 51 23.13 24.20 13.75
N PHE A 52 22.71 23.58 14.84
CA PHE A 52 23.27 23.79 16.18
C PHE A 52 24.51 22.91 16.45
N TRP A 53 24.85 21.99 15.55
CA TRP A 53 26.05 21.14 15.71
C TRP A 53 27.31 22.02 15.66
N GLY A 54 28.09 22.04 16.74
CA GLY A 54 29.33 22.83 16.84
C GLY A 54 29.20 24.17 17.59
N HIS A 55 28.03 24.50 18.16
CA HIS A 55 27.90 25.67 19.02
C HIS A 55 28.58 25.45 20.39
N MET A 56 29.42 26.39 20.82
CA MET A 56 30.23 26.30 22.06
C MET A 56 29.50 26.82 23.31
N SER A 57 28.38 27.54 23.14
CA SER A 57 27.56 28.07 24.24
C SER A 57 26.09 28.00 23.85
N PHE A 58 25.26 27.40 24.72
CA PHE A 58 23.81 27.33 24.58
C PHE A 58 23.16 28.28 25.58
N GLY A 59 22.51 29.33 25.08
CA GLY A 59 21.68 30.22 25.90
C GLY A 59 20.25 29.72 26.01
N MET A 60 19.46 30.30 26.93
CA MET A 60 18.04 29.98 27.13
C MET A 60 17.23 30.13 25.82
N ASP A 61 17.51 31.16 25.02
CA ASP A 61 16.89 31.38 23.70
C ASP A 61 17.17 30.22 22.73
N THR A 62 18.39 29.68 22.73
CA THR A 62 18.77 28.51 21.92
C THR A 62 17.99 27.27 22.33
N PHE A 63 17.83 27.03 23.63
CA PHE A 63 17.03 25.91 24.14
C PHE A 63 15.57 26.00 23.73
N ILE A 64 14.97 27.19 23.78
CA ILE A 64 13.58 27.40 23.35
C ILE A 64 13.43 27.10 21.85
N LYS A 65 14.33 27.59 21.01
CA LYS A 65 14.33 27.35 19.56
C LYS A 65 14.51 25.86 19.23
N MET A 66 15.43 25.18 19.90
CA MET A 66 15.61 23.73 19.76
C MET A 66 14.37 22.96 20.21
N GLY A 67 13.72 23.39 21.30
CA GLY A 67 12.47 22.80 21.78
C GLY A 67 11.35 22.87 20.74
N ILE A 68 11.15 24.05 20.12
CA ILE A 68 10.15 24.23 19.06
C ILE A 68 10.47 23.34 17.86
N ALA A 69 11.73 23.29 17.43
CA ALA A 69 12.15 22.46 16.31
C ALA A 69 11.98 20.96 16.61
N ALA A 70 12.28 20.52 17.83
CA ALA A 70 12.08 19.15 18.28
C ALA A 70 10.58 18.76 18.31
N LEU A 71 9.70 19.68 18.73
CA LEU A 71 8.25 19.48 18.65
C LEU A 71 7.79 19.32 17.20
N GLY A 72 8.31 20.15 16.28
CA GLY A 72 8.06 20.00 14.85
C GLY A 72 8.51 18.64 14.31
N ALA A 73 9.72 18.20 14.66
CA ALA A 73 10.24 16.89 14.28
C ALA A 73 9.36 15.75 14.84
N ALA A 74 8.98 15.81 16.11
CA ALA A 74 8.12 14.81 16.74
C ALA A 74 6.74 14.74 16.07
N PHE A 75 6.16 15.89 15.73
CA PHE A 75 4.88 15.96 15.02
C PHE A 75 4.98 15.35 13.62
N GLY A 76 6.01 15.74 12.85
CA GLY A 76 6.25 15.17 11.53
C GLY A 76 6.48 13.65 11.59
N MET A 77 7.19 13.15 12.62
CA MET A 77 7.41 11.71 12.85
C MET A 77 6.10 10.98 13.14
N ALA A 78 5.21 11.58 13.93
CA ALA A 78 3.90 11.01 14.23
C ALA A 78 3.03 10.88 12.96
N LEU A 79 2.99 11.92 12.12
CA LEU A 79 2.29 11.88 10.83
C LEU A 79 2.89 10.83 9.88
N PHE A 80 4.22 10.71 9.84
CA PHE A 80 4.90 9.69 9.06
C PHE A 80 4.55 8.27 9.53
N ARG A 81 4.48 8.05 10.85
CA ARG A 81 4.06 6.76 11.44
C ARG A 81 2.61 6.43 11.09
N GLU A 82 1.70 7.39 11.16
CA GLU A 82 0.30 7.22 10.77
C GLU A 82 0.17 6.88 9.27
N SER A 83 0.96 7.53 8.41
CA SER A 83 1.01 7.21 6.98
C SER A 83 1.48 5.76 6.71
N SER A 84 2.34 5.23 7.58
CA SER A 84 2.83 3.85 7.51
C SER A 84 1.77 2.85 7.98
N TYR A 85 0.98 3.20 8.99
CA TYR A 85 -0.18 2.42 9.41
C TYR A 85 -1.21 2.30 8.27
N GLN A 86 -1.50 3.42 7.59
CA GLN A 86 -2.40 3.42 6.43
C GLN A 86 -1.88 2.56 5.27
N LYS A 87 -0.56 2.51 5.04
CA LYS A 87 0.04 1.60 4.04
C LYS A 87 -0.28 0.13 4.35
N ARG A 88 -0.18 -0.28 5.62
CA ARG A 88 -0.52 -1.65 6.03
C ARG A 88 -2.00 -1.95 5.84
N ASN A 89 -2.87 -1.00 6.15
CA ASN A 89 -4.31 -1.13 5.95
C ASN A 89 -4.68 -1.29 4.46
N VAL A 90 -3.98 -0.60 3.55
CA VAL A 90 -4.15 -0.81 2.09
C VAL A 90 -3.85 -2.26 1.72
N GLN A 91 -2.68 -2.77 2.15
CA GLN A 91 -2.25 -4.12 1.81
C GLN A 91 -3.25 -5.17 2.33
N GLN A 92 -3.74 -4.99 3.56
CA GLN A 92 -4.75 -5.88 4.15
C GLN A 92 -6.08 -5.83 3.39
N LYS A 93 -6.58 -4.63 3.03
CA LYS A 93 -7.84 -4.52 2.27
C LYS A 93 -7.73 -5.12 0.87
N VAL A 94 -6.61 -4.88 0.18
CA VAL A 94 -6.32 -5.49 -1.13
C VAL A 94 -6.27 -7.01 -1.01
N PHE A 95 -5.56 -7.51 -0.01
CA PHE A 95 -5.46 -8.94 0.25
C PHE A 95 -6.83 -9.57 0.52
N GLN A 96 -7.64 -8.94 1.38
CA GLN A 96 -8.99 -9.40 1.69
C GLN A 96 -9.89 -9.42 0.44
N TYR A 97 -9.84 -8.35 -0.36
CA TYR A 97 -10.57 -8.29 -1.62
C TYR A 97 -10.22 -9.45 -2.56
N ILE A 98 -8.93 -9.77 -2.70
CA ILE A 98 -8.46 -10.89 -3.54
C ILE A 98 -9.05 -12.21 -3.04
N LEU A 99 -8.97 -12.47 -1.73
CA LEU A 99 -9.52 -13.70 -1.14
C LEU A 99 -11.04 -13.81 -1.35
N ASP A 100 -11.78 -12.74 -1.06
CA ASP A 100 -13.23 -12.71 -1.21
C ASP A 100 -13.63 -12.90 -2.68
N ARG A 101 -12.89 -12.29 -3.62
CA ARG A 101 -13.14 -12.43 -5.07
C ARG A 101 -12.86 -13.85 -5.56
N MET A 102 -11.82 -14.50 -5.05
CA MET A 102 -11.52 -15.90 -5.38
C MET A 102 -12.62 -16.85 -4.89
N GLN A 103 -13.11 -16.64 -3.68
CA GLN A 103 -14.15 -17.49 -3.07
C GLN A 103 -15.51 -17.37 -3.78
N LYS A 104 -15.84 -16.17 -4.29
CA LYS A 104 -17.07 -15.88 -5.03
C LYS A 104 -17.11 -16.47 -6.44
N SER A 105 -16.06 -17.14 -6.91
CA SER A 105 -16.10 -17.79 -8.21
C SER A 105 -17.10 -18.95 -8.22
N GLU A 106 -18.03 -18.89 -9.17
CA GLU A 106 -19.04 -19.94 -9.43
C GLU A 106 -18.56 -20.93 -10.50
N VAL A 107 -17.47 -20.59 -11.20
CA VAL A 107 -16.96 -21.35 -12.36
C VAL A 107 -15.97 -22.44 -11.93
N LEU A 108 -15.18 -22.17 -10.90
CA LEU A 108 -14.18 -23.10 -10.37
C LEU A 108 -14.74 -23.93 -9.21
N SER A 109 -14.36 -25.22 -9.16
CA SER A 109 -14.73 -26.10 -8.06
C SER A 109 -14.15 -25.64 -6.72
N GLU A 110 -14.81 -25.98 -5.62
CA GLU A 110 -14.38 -25.61 -4.26
C GLU A 110 -12.94 -26.04 -3.94
N GLU A 111 -12.53 -27.23 -4.38
CA GLU A 111 -11.17 -27.72 -4.20
C GLU A 111 -10.13 -26.81 -4.87
N ARG A 112 -10.42 -26.37 -6.10
CA ARG A 112 -9.54 -25.46 -6.86
C ARG A 112 -9.49 -24.07 -6.25
N LYS A 113 -10.63 -23.54 -5.82
CA LYS A 113 -10.70 -22.26 -5.10
C LYS A 113 -9.86 -22.30 -3.83
N ASN A 114 -10.00 -23.36 -3.05
CA ASN A 114 -9.25 -23.56 -1.81
C ASN A 114 -7.73 -23.66 -2.05
N ARG A 115 -7.29 -24.24 -3.17
CA ARG A 115 -5.87 -24.27 -3.55
C ARG A 115 -5.30 -22.87 -3.72
N TYR A 116 -5.96 -22.01 -4.50
CA TYR A 116 -5.49 -20.63 -4.72
C TYR A 116 -5.59 -19.77 -3.46
N VAL A 117 -6.68 -19.90 -2.69
CA VAL A 117 -6.85 -19.21 -1.41
C VAL A 117 -5.73 -19.59 -0.44
N ARG A 118 -5.35 -20.88 -0.37
CA ARG A 118 -4.22 -21.33 0.45
C ARG A 118 -2.90 -20.74 -0.04
N ALA A 119 -2.63 -20.82 -1.34
CA ALA A 119 -1.40 -20.28 -1.94
C ALA A 119 -1.24 -18.77 -1.66
N VAL A 120 -2.32 -18.00 -1.79
CA VAL A 120 -2.33 -16.56 -1.47
C VAL A 120 -2.07 -16.29 0.02
N LYS A 121 -2.62 -17.12 0.93
CA LYS A 121 -2.41 -16.97 2.38
C LYS A 121 -0.99 -17.36 2.83
N GLU A 122 -0.42 -18.39 2.23
CA GLU A 122 0.88 -18.94 2.63
C GLU A 122 2.05 -18.17 1.98
N GLN A 123 1.82 -17.53 0.83
CA GLN A 123 2.86 -16.86 0.06
C GLN A 123 2.57 -15.37 -0.17
N PRO A 124 2.91 -14.49 0.80
CA PRO A 124 2.60 -13.06 0.70
C PRO A 124 3.30 -12.34 -0.47
N PHE A 125 4.40 -12.88 -0.98
CA PHE A 125 5.14 -12.29 -2.12
C PHE A 125 4.54 -12.65 -3.48
N THR A 126 3.77 -13.73 -3.60
CA THR A 126 3.21 -14.23 -4.87
C THR A 126 1.71 -13.99 -4.99
N VAL A 127 1.09 -13.28 -4.03
CA VAL A 127 -0.35 -12.96 -4.00
C VAL A 127 -0.89 -12.49 -5.36
N MET A 128 -0.20 -11.55 -6.00
CA MET A 128 -0.65 -11.01 -7.29
C MET A 128 -0.50 -12.02 -8.43
N SER A 129 0.57 -12.80 -8.45
CA SER A 129 0.77 -13.86 -9.45
C SER A 129 -0.33 -14.91 -9.33
N ASN A 130 -0.54 -15.42 -8.11
CA ASN A 130 -1.58 -16.41 -7.81
C ASN A 130 -2.98 -15.89 -8.16
N PHE A 131 -3.24 -14.60 -7.97
CA PHE A 131 -4.51 -13.99 -8.37
C PHE A 131 -4.68 -13.90 -9.87
N MET A 132 -3.65 -13.50 -10.61
CA MET A 132 -3.70 -13.47 -12.09
C MET A 132 -3.87 -14.87 -12.68
N GLU A 133 -3.17 -15.87 -12.14
CA GLU A 133 -3.31 -17.28 -12.53
C GLU A 133 -4.73 -17.79 -12.27
N PHE A 134 -5.28 -17.48 -11.10
CA PHE A 134 -6.67 -17.80 -10.77
C PHE A 134 -7.67 -17.19 -11.78
N LEU A 135 -7.52 -15.90 -12.11
CA LEU A 135 -8.41 -15.23 -13.07
C LEU A 135 -8.28 -15.85 -14.46
N HIS A 136 -7.06 -16.21 -14.87
CA HIS A 136 -6.83 -16.88 -16.15
C HIS A 136 -7.51 -18.25 -16.20
N GLU A 137 -7.41 -19.04 -15.11
CA GLU A 137 -8.08 -20.34 -15.04
C GLU A 137 -9.61 -20.21 -15.03
N GLU A 138 -10.15 -19.22 -14.30
CA GLU A 138 -11.57 -18.89 -14.27
C GLU A 138 -12.11 -18.58 -15.67
N GLU A 139 -11.41 -17.71 -16.41
CA GLU A 139 -11.82 -17.32 -17.77
C GLU A 139 -11.74 -18.49 -18.76
N ASN A 140 -10.65 -19.27 -18.75
CA ASN A 140 -10.51 -20.45 -19.62
C ASN A 140 -11.57 -21.52 -19.35
N ARG A 141 -12.08 -21.61 -18.11
CA ARG A 141 -13.19 -22.51 -17.76
C ARG A 141 -14.52 -21.93 -18.22
N ARG A 142 -14.72 -20.63 -18.04
CA ARG A 142 -15.94 -19.94 -18.47
C ARG A 142 -16.13 -20.04 -19.98
N GLN A 143 -15.07 -19.86 -20.77
CA GLN A 143 -15.12 -20.00 -22.24
C GLN A 143 -15.53 -21.42 -22.66
N ARG A 144 -14.94 -22.45 -22.04
CA ARG A 144 -15.29 -23.86 -22.30
C ARG A 144 -16.69 -24.29 -21.86
N LEU A 145 -17.35 -23.51 -21.01
CA LEU A 145 -18.74 -23.73 -20.61
C LEU A 145 -19.73 -22.95 -21.49
N ALA A 146 -19.24 -21.97 -22.25
CA ALA A 146 -20.03 -21.17 -23.18
C ALA A 146 -20.02 -21.73 -24.61
N GLU A 147 -19.08 -22.63 -24.92
CA GLU A 147 -19.05 -23.50 -26.10
C GLU A 147 -19.96 -24.72 -25.91
#